data_AF-F3PR67-F1
#
_entry.id   AF-F3PR67-F1
#
_cell.length_a   1.000
_cell.length_b   1.000
_cell.length_c   1.000
_cell.angle_alpha   90.00
_cell.angle_beta   90.00
_cell.angle_gamma   90.00
#
_symmetry.space_group_name_H-M   'P 1'
#
loop_
_entity.id
_entity.type
_entity.pdbx_description
1 polymer ?
#
loop_
_entity_poly.entity_id
_entity_poly.type
_entity_poly.pdbx_seq_one_letter_code
_entity_poly.pdbx_strand_id
1 'polypeptide(L)'
;MQGMTGANDNIRLVMSIVPQGYYLANSCNYILPSHTIDLYCLLGFLNSKTINWFFRCFSTNSNVNGYEVDNFPIPRLDLGVQLRISELVKEVIETKRINNLTDTSTIEKQIDEFVYQAYELSKDDIKIIEQSI
;
A
#
# COMPACT_ATOMS: atom_id res chain seq x y z
N MET A 1 16.80 20.62 19.42
CA MET A 1 16.47 19.19 19.20
C MET A 1 15.97 19.09 17.77
N GLN A 2 16.75 18.51 16.84
CA GLN A 2 16.24 18.23 15.50
C GLN A 2 15.15 17.17 15.66
N GLY A 3 13.90 17.55 15.44
CA GLY A 3 12.80 16.59 15.42
C GLY A 3 13.01 15.65 14.23
N MET A 4 12.90 14.35 14.46
CA MET A 4 12.77 13.40 13.36
C MET A 4 11.44 13.69 12.66
N THR A 5 11.48 14.35 11.50
CA THR A 5 10.28 14.63 10.70
C THR A 5 9.89 13.37 9.92
N GLY A 6 8.59 13.12 9.74
CA GLY A 6 8.07 12.01 8.93
C GLY A 6 7.83 10.69 9.69
N ALA A 7 8.50 10.44 10.82
CA ALA A 7 8.28 9.21 11.62
C ALA A 7 6.86 9.10 12.20
N ASN A 8 6.21 10.24 12.42
CA ASN A 8 4.88 10.34 13.04
C ASN A 8 3.75 10.57 12.02
N ASP A 9 4.04 10.51 10.71
CA ASP A 9 3.02 10.72 9.68
C ASP A 9 1.98 9.59 9.74
N ASN A 10 0.70 9.93 9.49
CA ASN A 10 -0.38 8.93 9.50
C ASN A 10 -0.21 7.91 8.36
N ILE A 11 0.21 8.40 7.19
CA ILE A 11 0.53 7.58 6.02
C ILE A 11 2.05 7.68 5.81
N ARG A 12 2.74 6.57 6.04
CA ARG A 12 4.20 6.48 5.93
C ARG A 12 4.64 5.93 4.59
N LEU A 13 3.78 5.12 3.97
CA LEU A 13 4.00 4.48 2.69
C LEU A 13 3.06 5.09 1.65
N VAL A 14 3.65 5.68 0.62
CA VAL A 14 2.96 6.16 -0.57
C VAL A 14 3.62 5.49 -1.76
N MET A 15 2.89 4.60 -2.42
CA MET A 15 3.43 3.77 -3.49
C MET A 15 2.78 4.14 -4.82
N SER A 16 3.58 4.17 -5.88
CA SER A 16 3.12 4.49 -7.23
C SER A 16 3.88 3.68 -8.27
N ILE A 17 3.25 3.46 -9.43
CA ILE A 17 3.91 2.84 -10.58
C ILE A 17 4.75 3.89 -11.28
N VAL A 18 6.02 3.57 -11.49
CA VAL A 18 6.93 4.40 -12.28
C VAL A 18 6.78 4.00 -13.76
N PRO A 19 6.45 4.94 -14.67
CA PRO A 19 6.38 4.66 -16.09
C PRO A 19 7.76 4.29 -16.65
N GLN A 20 7.77 3.50 -17.73
CA GLN A 20 9.01 3.12 -18.40
C GLN A 20 9.81 4.36 -18.85
N GLY A 21 11.13 4.32 -18.64
CA GLY A 21 12.03 5.41 -19.02
C GLY A 21 12.17 6.52 -17.97
N TYR A 22 11.43 6.45 -16.87
CA TYR A 22 11.61 7.33 -15.72
C TYR A 22 12.48 6.66 -14.66
N TYR A 23 13.39 7.44 -14.08
CA TYR A 23 14.28 7.01 -13.01
C TYR A 23 14.14 7.97 -11.83
N LEU A 24 13.74 7.41 -10.69
CA LEU A 24 13.77 8.06 -9.38
C LEU A 24 15.19 7.97 -8.78
N ALA A 25 15.63 9.07 -8.19
CA ALA A 25 16.89 9.15 -7.46
C ALA A 25 16.76 8.57 -6.03
N ASN A 26 17.71 8.88 -5.15
CA ASN A 26 17.88 8.26 -3.83
C ASN A 26 16.75 8.53 -2.80
N SER A 27 15.70 9.26 -3.17
CA SER A 27 14.59 9.60 -2.26
C SER A 27 13.42 8.62 -2.33
N CYS A 28 13.44 7.67 -3.28
CA CYS A 28 12.39 6.67 -3.43
C CYS A 28 13.00 5.26 -3.51
N ASN A 29 12.36 4.32 -2.83
CA ASN A 29 12.69 2.90 -2.99
C ASN A 29 12.05 2.35 -4.27
N TYR A 30 12.67 1.31 -4.84
CA TYR A 30 12.09 0.53 -5.92
C TYR A 30 11.63 -0.82 -5.39
N ILE A 31 10.46 -1.24 -5.84
CA ILE A 31 9.94 -2.58 -5.62
C ILE A 31 9.67 -3.18 -6.99
N LEU A 32 10.25 -4.34 -7.26
CA LEU A 32 9.96 -5.12 -8.47
C LEU A 32 8.95 -6.21 -8.09
N PRO A 33 7.80 -6.30 -8.76
CA PRO A 33 6.85 -7.38 -8.50
C PRO A 33 7.49 -8.71 -8.85
N SER A 34 7.24 -9.73 -8.03
CA SER A 34 7.58 -11.11 -8.37
C SER A 34 6.55 -11.67 -9.35
N HIS A 35 6.87 -12.78 -10.02
CA HIS A 35 5.96 -13.43 -10.97
C HIS A 35 4.69 -14.03 -10.33
N THR A 36 4.57 -14.02 -9.00
CA THR A 36 3.45 -14.63 -8.27
C THR A 36 2.32 -13.66 -7.96
N ILE A 37 2.55 -12.35 -8.12
CA ILE A 37 1.58 -11.30 -7.83
C ILE A 37 1.49 -10.29 -8.97
N ASP A 38 0.27 -9.97 -9.40
CA ASP A 38 0.03 -8.89 -10.36
C ASP A 38 0.53 -7.54 -9.82
N LEU A 39 1.10 -6.70 -10.71
CA LEU A 39 1.68 -5.40 -10.33
C LEU A 39 0.65 -4.47 -9.66
N TYR A 40 -0.57 -4.39 -10.20
CA TYR A 40 -1.60 -3.51 -9.64
C TYR A 40 -2.20 -4.11 -8.37
N CYS A 41 -2.30 -5.44 -8.28
CA CYS A 41 -2.63 -6.10 -7.02
C CYS A 41 -1.60 -5.77 -5.92
N LEU A 42 -0.31 -5.88 -6.22
CA LEU A 42 0.76 -5.51 -5.30
C LEU A 42 0.68 -4.03 -4.91
N LEU A 43 0.43 -3.14 -5.86
CA LEU A 43 0.24 -1.70 -5.59
C LEU A 43 -0.92 -1.45 -4.62
N GLY A 44 -2.04 -2.17 -4.77
CA GLY A 44 -3.18 -2.09 -3.86
C GLY A 44 -2.81 -2.54 -2.44
N PHE A 45 -2.10 -3.65 -2.31
CA PHE A 45 -1.60 -4.13 -1.01
C PHE A 45 -0.68 -3.12 -0.34
N LEU A 46 0.32 -2.61 -1.07
CA LEU A 46 1.33 -1.74 -0.48
C LEU A 46 0.81 -0.35 -0.10
N ASN A 47 -0.31 0.10 -0.68
CA ASN A 47 -1.01 1.32 -0.27
C ASN A 47 -2.13 1.07 0.75
N SER A 48 -2.42 -0.18 1.12
CA SER A 48 -3.48 -0.51 2.07
C SER A 48 -3.20 0.02 3.48
N LYS A 49 -4.27 0.18 4.25
CA LYS A 49 -4.17 0.52 5.68
C LYS A 49 -3.42 -0.55 6.46
N THR A 50 -3.62 -1.83 6.13
CA THR A 50 -2.94 -2.94 6.82
C THR A 50 -1.43 -2.85 6.70
N ILE A 51 -0.90 -2.61 5.49
CA ILE A 51 0.55 -2.51 5.27
C ILE A 51 1.13 -1.23 5.90
N ASN A 52 0.41 -0.09 5.81
CA ASN A 52 0.83 1.14 6.48
C ASN A 52 0.87 0.97 8.01
N TRP A 53 -0.15 0.34 8.59
CA TRP A 53 -0.20 0.04 10.03
C TRP A 53 0.95 -0.88 10.45
N PHE A 54 1.13 -1.98 9.71
CA PHE A 54 2.22 -2.92 9.95
C PHE A 54 3.58 -2.20 9.95
N PHE A 55 3.84 -1.39 8.92
CA PHE A 55 5.10 -0.64 8.84
C PHE A 55 5.29 0.31 10.02
N ARG A 56 4.24 0.98 10.49
CA ARG A 56 4.29 1.87 11.66
C ARG A 56 4.56 1.15 12.98
N CYS A 57 4.16 -0.11 13.11
CA CYS A 57 4.45 -0.89 14.31
C CYS A 57 5.95 -1.16 14.50
N PHE A 58 6.72 -1.22 13.41
CA PHE A 58 8.12 -1.64 13.45
C PHE A 58 9.12 -0.55 13.03
N SER A 59 8.70 0.40 12.20
CA SER A 59 9.56 1.47 11.70
C SER A 59 9.58 2.67 12.63
N THR A 60 10.76 2.98 13.17
CA THR A 60 11.01 4.15 14.03
C THR A 60 11.85 5.24 13.33
N ASN A 61 12.27 4.99 12.09
CA ASN A 61 13.13 5.88 11.32
C ASN A 61 12.33 6.91 10.54
N SER A 62 12.87 8.10 10.27
CA SER A 62 12.23 9.05 9.34
C SER A 62 12.08 8.47 7.93
N ASN A 63 13.11 7.79 7.43
CA ASN A 63 13.13 7.20 6.09
C ASN A 63 12.52 5.79 6.09
N VAL A 64 11.88 5.43 4.98
CA VAL A 64 11.52 4.04 4.67
C VAL A 64 12.75 3.34 4.12
N ASN A 65 13.29 2.35 4.83
CA ASN A 65 14.49 1.63 4.39
C ASN A 65 14.11 0.39 3.57
N GLY A 66 14.95 0.04 2.60
CA GLY A 66 14.74 -1.14 1.75
C GLY A 66 14.58 -2.44 2.54
N TYR A 67 15.37 -2.64 3.61
CA TYR A 67 15.26 -3.86 4.43
C TYR A 67 13.91 -3.98 5.14
N GLU A 68 13.23 -2.87 5.46
CA GLU A 68 11.89 -2.92 6.07
C GLU A 68 10.86 -3.33 5.01
N VAL A 69 11.01 -2.81 3.79
CA VAL A 69 10.16 -3.12 2.62
C VAL A 69 10.31 -4.58 2.19
N ASP A 70 11.54 -5.10 2.18
CA ASP A 70 11.83 -6.50 1.82
C ASP A 70 11.16 -7.51 2.77
N ASN A 71 10.81 -7.07 3.98
CA ASN A 71 10.16 -7.89 5.01
C ASN A 71 8.63 -7.71 5.06
N PHE A 72 8.01 -7.05 4.08
CA PHE A 72 6.56 -6.97 4.04
C PHE A 72 5.92 -8.35 3.88
N PRO A 73 4.92 -8.70 4.71
CA PRO A 73 4.33 -10.03 4.71
C PRO A 73 3.31 -10.19 3.57
N ILE A 74 3.73 -10.19 2.30
CA ILE A 74 2.80 -10.28 1.18
C ILE A 74 2.24 -11.71 1.05
N PRO A 75 0.93 -11.94 1.22
CA PRO A 75 0.35 -13.28 1.16
C PRO A 75 0.28 -13.79 -0.28
N ARG A 76 0.24 -15.11 -0.43
CA ARG A 76 -0.06 -15.73 -1.72
C ARG A 76 -1.57 -15.71 -1.95
N LEU A 77 -2.00 -15.11 -3.05
CA LEU A 77 -3.42 -14.92 -3.37
C LEU A 77 -3.83 -15.76 -4.57
N ASP A 78 -5.10 -16.18 -4.54
CA ASP A 78 -5.75 -16.77 -5.69
C ASP A 78 -5.84 -15.78 -6.86
N LEU A 79 -5.69 -16.29 -8.08
CA LEU A 79 -5.68 -15.46 -9.29
C LEU A 79 -6.94 -14.59 -9.41
N GLY A 80 -8.11 -15.12 -9.04
CA GLY A 80 -9.37 -14.36 -9.09
C GLY A 80 -9.38 -13.14 -8.16
N VAL A 81 -8.82 -13.28 -6.95
CA VAL A 81 -8.69 -12.18 -5.99
C VAL A 81 -7.69 -11.15 -6.51
N GLN A 82 -6.55 -11.60 -7.03
CA GLN A 82 -5.54 -10.69 -7.61
C GLN A 82 -6.12 -9.86 -8.75
N LEU A 83 -6.86 -10.48 -9.67
CA LEU A 83 -7.52 -9.79 -10.76
C LEU A 83 -8.53 -8.76 -10.25
N ARG A 84 -9.33 -9.11 -9.24
CA ARG A 84 -10.32 -8.20 -8.69
C ARG A 84 -9.70 -6.95 -8.07
N ILE A 85 -8.63 -7.12 -7.29
CA ILE A 85 -7.89 -5.98 -6.70
C ILE A 85 -7.23 -5.16 -7.82
N SER A 86 -6.63 -5.83 -8.80
CA SER A 86 -5.99 -5.18 -9.97
C SER A 86 -6.97 -4.27 -10.71
N GLU A 87 -8.20 -4.72 -10.95
CA GLU A 87 -9.27 -3.93 -11.58
C GLU A 87 -9.62 -2.69 -10.77
N LEU A 88 -9.86 -2.84 -9.46
CA LEU A 88 -10.21 -1.72 -8.57
C LEU A 88 -9.09 -0.69 -8.51
N VAL A 89 -7.82 -1.12 -8.43
CA VAL A 89 -6.66 -0.22 -8.41
C VAL A 89 -6.55 0.54 -9.73
N LYS A 90 -6.75 -0.13 -10.88
CA LYS A 90 -6.77 0.53 -12.19
C LYS A 90 -7.89 1.55 -12.29
N GLU A 91 -9.07 1.25 -11.74
CA GLU A 91 -10.20 2.17 -11.68
C GLU A 91 -9.83 3.43 -10.88
N VAL A 92 -9.27 3.29 -9.67
CA VAL A 92 -8.80 4.43 -8.86
C VAL A 92 -7.80 5.29 -9.62
N ILE A 93 -6.81 4.66 -10.28
CA ILE A 93 -5.79 5.39 -11.05
C ILE A 93 -6.43 6.16 -12.20
N GLU A 94 -7.31 5.53 -12.97
CA GLU A 94 -7.95 6.17 -14.12
C GLU A 94 -8.88 7.32 -13.71
N THR A 95 -9.66 7.13 -12.65
CA THR A 95 -10.51 8.17 -12.09
C THR A 95 -9.69 9.38 -11.63
N LYS A 96 -8.59 9.16 -10.90
CA LYS A 96 -7.68 10.23 -10.47
C LYS A 96 -6.90 10.86 -11.62
N ARG A 97 -6.63 10.11 -12.70
CA ARG A 97 -5.99 10.62 -13.92
C ARG A 97 -6.90 11.61 -14.65
N ILE A 98 -8.20 11.34 -14.71
CA ILE A 98 -9.20 12.23 -15.32
C ILE A 98 -9.41 13.47 -14.46
N ASN A 99 -9.58 13.28 -13.14
CA ASN A 99 -9.71 14.37 -12.19
C ASN A 99 -9.13 13.96 -10.83
N ASN A 100 -8.01 14.59 -10.47
CA ASN A 100 -7.24 14.31 -9.26
C ASN A 100 -7.96 14.70 -7.96
N LEU A 101 -9.06 15.45 -8.03
CA LEU A 101 -9.90 15.81 -6.89
C LEU A 101 -11.09 14.86 -6.69
N THR A 102 -11.25 13.85 -7.55
CA THR A 102 -12.33 12.89 -7.42
C THR A 102 -12.11 12.01 -6.20
N ASP A 103 -13.13 11.90 -5.34
CA ASP A 103 -13.11 11.01 -4.19
C ASP A 103 -13.23 9.55 -4.65
N THR A 104 -12.20 8.76 -4.33
CA THR A 104 -12.13 7.31 -4.60
C THR A 104 -12.18 6.48 -3.31
N SER A 105 -12.47 7.10 -2.16
CA SER A 105 -12.47 6.45 -0.84
C SER A 105 -13.31 5.18 -0.78
N THR A 106 -14.42 5.13 -1.53
CA THR A 106 -15.29 3.95 -1.59
C THR A 106 -14.60 2.76 -2.27
N ILE A 107 -13.83 2.99 -3.32
CA ILE A 107 -13.09 1.94 -4.05
C ILE A 107 -11.87 1.52 -3.22
N GLU A 108 -11.17 2.49 -2.64
CA GLU A 108 -10.03 2.23 -1.75
C GLU A 108 -10.43 1.39 -0.54
N LYS A 109 -11.61 1.65 0.04
CA LYS A 109 -12.15 0.82 1.12
C LYS A 109 -12.43 -0.63 0.69
N GLN A 110 -12.92 -0.84 -0.54
CA GLN A 110 -13.11 -2.20 -1.06
C GLN A 110 -11.77 -2.93 -1.22
N ILE A 111 -10.72 -2.21 -1.65
CA ILE A 111 -9.35 -2.77 -1.71
C ILE A 111 -8.89 -3.16 -0.30
N ASP A 112 -9.05 -2.29 0.70
CA ASP A 112 -8.72 -2.60 2.09
C ASP A 112 -9.48 -3.82 2.61
N GLU A 113 -10.78 -3.96 2.28
CA GLU A 113 -11.58 -5.13 2.66
C GLU A 113 -11.02 -6.45 2.08
N PHE A 114 -10.57 -6.45 0.83
CA PHE A 114 -9.88 -7.62 0.25
C PHE A 114 -8.56 -7.91 0.96
N VAL A 115 -7.81 -6.87 1.33
CA VAL A 115 -6.56 -7.02 2.07
C VAL A 115 -6.81 -7.59 3.47
N TYR A 116 -7.83 -7.11 4.18
CA TYR A 116 -8.23 -7.66 5.48
C TYR A 116 -8.58 -9.15 5.39
N GLN A 117 -9.31 -9.55 4.36
CA GLN A 117 -9.65 -10.96 4.11
C GLN A 117 -8.40 -11.79 3.80
N ALA A 118 -7.46 -11.25 3.01
CA ALA A 118 -6.23 -11.94 2.65
C ALA A 118 -5.31 -12.25 3.85
N TYR A 119 -5.39 -11.43 4.89
CA TYR A 119 -4.68 -11.64 6.16
C TYR A 119 -5.52 -12.33 7.23
N GLU A 120 -6.75 -12.75 6.90
CA GLU A 120 -7.69 -13.39 7.83
C GLU A 120 -7.95 -12.55 9.09
N LEU A 121 -7.97 -11.22 8.95
CA LEU A 121 -8.09 -10.30 10.09
C LEU A 121 -9.49 -10.37 10.71
N SER A 122 -9.52 -10.42 12.04
CA SER A 122 -10.77 -10.34 12.79
C SER A 122 -11.33 -8.91 12.79
N LYS A 123 -12.60 -8.77 13.21
CA LYS A 123 -13.20 -7.44 13.36
C LYS A 123 -12.47 -6.56 14.38
N ASP A 124 -11.87 -7.17 15.40
CA ASP A 124 -11.11 -6.45 16.42
C ASP A 124 -9.76 -5.97 15.86
N ASP A 125 -9.09 -6.80 15.06
CA ASP A 125 -7.84 -6.42 14.37
C ASP A 125 -8.08 -5.27 13.39
N ILE A 126 -9.13 -5.38 12.57
CA ILE A 126 -9.52 -4.32 11.63
C ILE A 126 -9.80 -3.02 12.37
N LYS A 127 -10.49 -3.08 13.52
CA LYS A 127 -10.76 -1.90 14.33
C LYS A 127 -9.49 -1.24 14.85
N ILE A 128 -8.49 -2.02 15.28
CA ILE A 128 -7.18 -1.50 15.71
C ILE A 128 -6.49 -0.77 14.55
N ILE A 129 -6.48 -1.37 13.36
CA ILE A 129 -5.87 -0.79 12.16
C ILE A 129 -6.57 0.53 11.79
N GLU A 130 -7.90 0.52 11.69
CA GLU A 130 -8.72 1.69 11.32
C GLU A 130 -8.62 2.84 12.33
N GLN A 131 -8.35 2.56 13.60
CA GLN A 131 -8.15 3.59 14.63
C GLN A 131 -6.73 4.17 14.63
N SER A 132 -5.79 3.52 13.95
CA SER A 132 -4.37 3.86 14.01
C SER A 132 -3.90 4.76 12.86
N ILE A 133 -4.68 4.86 11.77
CA ILE A 133 -4.37 5.59 10.53
C ILE A 133 -5.31 6.78 10.37
#